data_AF-A0A962ZQ74-F1
#
_entry.id   AF-A0A962ZQ74-F1
#
_cell.length_a   1.000
_cell.length_b   1.000
_cell.length_c   1.000
_cell.angle_alpha   90.00
_cell.angle_beta   90.00
_cell.angle_gamma   90.00
#
_symmetry.space_group_name_H-M   'P 1'
#
loop_
_entity.id
_entity.type
_entity.pdbx_description
1 polymer ?
#
loop_
_entity_poly.entity_id
_entity_poly.type
_entity_poly.pdbx_seq_one_letter_code
_entity_poly.pdbx_strand_id
1 'polypeptide(L)'
;MNYRKEDLRERCLALTDGKGVDVVFDPAMNAASFRQLFAWYERGLLHPDIGNRYACDALPDALREMHAGRVPGKSVVAFNAPMS
;
A
#
# COMPACT_ATOMS: atom_id res chain seq x y z
N MET A 1 20.21 11.32 -8.32
CA MET A 1 19.24 12.35 -8.75
C MET A 1 18.53 12.83 -7.49
N ASN A 2 18.63 14.11 -7.12
CA ASN A 2 18.14 14.61 -5.84
C ASN A 2 16.73 15.19 -6.02
N TYR A 3 15.70 14.37 -5.77
CA TYR A 3 14.29 14.74 -5.99
C TYR A 3 13.72 15.73 -4.95
N ARG A 4 14.54 16.24 -4.02
CA ARG A 4 14.12 17.13 -2.92
C ARG A 4 13.67 18.53 -3.34
N LYS A 5 13.75 18.90 -4.62
CA LYS A 5 13.46 20.27 -5.09
C LYS A 5 12.30 20.38 -6.09
N GLU A 6 11.76 19.28 -6.59
CA GLU A 6 10.68 19.29 -7.59
C GLU A 6 9.46 18.51 -7.07
N ASP A 7 8.25 18.95 -7.43
CA ASP A 7 7.01 18.23 -7.12
C ASP A 7 6.91 16.98 -8.02
N LEU A 8 7.35 15.84 -7.46
CA LEU A 8 7.26 14.53 -8.11
C LEU A 8 5.83 14.16 -8.49
N ARG A 9 4.84 14.52 -7.68
CA ARG A 9 3.43 14.20 -7.96
C ARG A 9 2.98 14.93 -9.21
N GLU A 10 3.26 16.22 -9.31
CA GLU A 10 2.89 17.03 -10.48
C GLU A 10 3.55 16.51 -11.76
N ARG A 11 4.85 16.16 -11.70
CA ARG A 11 5.55 15.55 -12.84
C ARG A 11 4.99 14.19 -13.24
N CYS A 12 4.71 13.32 -12.26
CA CYS A 12 4.13 12.01 -12.55
C CYS A 12 2.74 12.14 -13.17
N LEU A 13 1.90 13.05 -12.69
CA LEU A 13 0.59 13.32 -13.28
C LEU A 13 0.73 13.84 -14.72
N ALA A 14 1.62 14.82 -14.96
CA ALA A 14 1.83 15.36 -16.30
C ALA A 14 2.33 14.31 -17.30
N LEU A 15 3.20 13.40 -16.88
CA LEU A 15 3.75 12.33 -17.73
C LEU A 15 2.79 11.16 -17.97
N THR A 16 1.70 11.08 -17.22
CA THR A 16 0.76 9.94 -17.27
C THR A 16 -0.66 10.37 -17.61
N ASP A 17 -0.82 11.56 -18.19
CA ASP A 17 -2.12 12.17 -18.52
C ASP A 17 -3.09 12.17 -17.31
N GLY A 18 -2.56 12.50 -16.14
CA GLY A 18 -3.31 12.58 -14.88
C GLY A 18 -3.55 11.24 -14.19
N LYS A 19 -3.04 10.12 -14.71
CA LYS A 19 -3.24 8.78 -14.10
C LYS A 19 -2.38 8.55 -12.86
N GLY A 20 -1.24 9.23 -12.76
CA GLY A 20 -0.26 9.04 -11.70
C GLY A 20 0.63 7.82 -11.93
N VAL A 21 1.43 7.48 -10.92
CA VAL A 21 2.30 6.30 -10.92
C VAL A 21 1.94 5.42 -9.73
N ASP A 22 1.85 4.10 -9.97
CA ASP A 22 1.52 3.15 -8.90
C ASP A 22 2.69 2.95 -7.93
N VAL A 23 3.93 2.99 -8.43
CA VAL A 23 5.14 2.78 -7.63
C VAL A 23 6.27 3.68 -8.13
N VAL A 24 6.93 4.37 -7.19
CA VAL A 24 8.22 5.02 -7.41
C VAL A 24 9.32 4.09 -6.88
N PHE A 25 10.20 3.64 -7.77
CA PHE A 25 11.30 2.74 -7.40
C PHE A 25 12.49 3.53 -6.85
N ASP A 26 12.44 3.87 -5.56
CA ASP A 26 13.55 4.44 -4.80
C ASP A 26 13.67 3.72 -3.45
N PRO A 27 14.58 2.75 -3.31
CA PRO A 27 14.73 1.97 -2.08
C PRO A 27 15.03 2.82 -0.83
N ALA A 28 15.81 3.89 -0.97
CA ALA A 28 16.21 4.73 0.16
C ALA A 28 15.03 5.58 0.65
N MET A 29 14.27 6.16 -0.27
CA MET A 29 13.04 6.87 0.03
C MET A 29 12.00 5.92 0.63
N ASN A 30 11.78 4.74 0.03
CA ASN A 30 10.81 3.76 0.52
C ASN A 30 11.14 3.33 1.95
N ALA A 31 12.41 3.05 2.26
CA ALA A 31 12.84 2.73 3.62
C ALA A 31 12.58 3.88 4.61
N ALA A 32 12.81 5.13 4.20
CA ALA A 32 12.50 6.29 5.04
C ALA A 32 10.99 6.46 5.28
N SER A 33 10.17 6.30 4.24
CA SER A 33 8.72 6.35 4.34
C SER A 33 8.17 5.26 5.26
N PHE A 34 8.64 4.02 5.13
CA PHE A 34 8.24 2.93 6.03
C PHE A 34 8.61 3.22 7.49
N ARG A 35 9.82 3.73 7.78
CA ARG A 35 10.20 4.13 9.14
C ARG A 35 9.23 5.17 9.71
N GLN A 36 8.84 6.16 8.91
CA GLN A 36 7.89 7.19 9.34
C GLN A 36 6.49 6.63 9.61
N LEU A 37 5.99 5.75 8.73
CA LEU A 37 4.69 5.09 8.89
C LEU A 37 4.64 4.26 10.18
N PHE A 38 5.70 3.49 10.48
CA PHE A 38 5.77 2.72 11.72
C PHE A 38 5.85 3.61 12.95
N ALA A 39 6.63 4.70 12.91
CA ALA A 39 6.68 5.65 14.01
C ALA A 39 5.31 6.30 14.28
N TRP A 40 4.50 6.57 13.24
CA TRP A 40 3.13 7.05 13.44
C TRP A 40 2.21 5.98 14.00
N TYR A 41 2.34 4.73 13.55
CA TYR A 41 1.57 3.60 14.07
C TYR A 41 1.84 3.37 15.56
N GLU A 42 3.10 3.31 15.97
CA GLU A 42 3.51 3.16 17.39
C GLU A 42 2.99 4.28 18.28
N ARG A 43 2.85 5.50 17.73
CA ARG A 43 2.33 6.68 18.41
C ARG A 43 0.81 6.78 18.39
N GLY A 44 0.09 5.86 17.75
CA GLY A 44 -1.36 5.92 17.57
C GLY A 44 -1.83 7.05 16.64
N LEU A 45 -0.96 7.59 15.79
CA LEU A 45 -1.28 8.63 14.81
C LEU A 45 -1.75 8.05 13.47
N LEU A 46 -1.47 6.77 13.23
CA LEU A 46 -1.88 6.04 12.05
C LEU A 46 -2.67 4.80 12.46
N HIS A 47 -3.95 4.75 12.10
CA HIS A 47 -4.81 3.58 12.26
C HIS A 47 -5.15 3.04 10.88
N PRO A 48 -4.40 2.03 10.37
CA PRO A 48 -4.69 1.46 9.07
C PRO A 48 -6.05 0.76 9.12
N ASP A 49 -6.98 1.23 8.28
CA ASP A 49 -8.28 0.60 8.11
C ASP A 49 -8.12 -0.65 7.21
N ILE A 50 -8.46 -1.82 7.77
CA ILE A 50 -8.41 -3.09 7.04
C ILE A 50 -9.84 -3.39 6.64
N GLY A 51 -10.15 -3.13 5.37
CA GLY A 51 -11.49 -3.31 4.82
C GLY A 51 -11.91 -4.78 4.84
N ASN A 52 -11.07 -5.67 4.30
CA ASN A 52 -11.37 -7.10 4.19
C ASN A 52 -10.25 -7.97 4.73
N ARG A 53 -10.63 -9.07 5.38
CA ARG A 53 -9.73 -10.14 5.83
C ARG A 53 -10.17 -11.46 5.23
N TYR A 54 -9.25 -12.16 4.58
CA TYR A 54 -9.48 -13.48 3.98
C TYR A 54 -8.61 -14.52 4.69
N ALA A 55 -9.14 -15.74 4.82
CA ALA A 55 -8.32 -16.90 5.14
C ALA A 55 -7.42 -17.24 3.95
N CYS A 56 -6.30 -17.93 4.20
CA CYS A 56 -5.34 -18.28 3.15
C CYS A 56 -5.94 -19.13 2.03
N ASP A 57 -6.85 -20.05 2.35
CA ASP A 57 -7.56 -20.89 1.39
C ASP A 57 -8.52 -20.10 0.48
N ALA A 58 -8.99 -18.94 0.94
CA ALA A 58 -9.83 -18.01 0.18
C ALA A 58 -9.03 -17.05 -0.72
N LEU A 59 -7.70 -17.18 -0.80
CA LEU A 59 -6.85 -16.31 -1.61
C LEU A 59 -7.27 -16.21 -3.10
N PRO A 60 -7.66 -17.32 -3.79
CA PRO A 60 -8.11 -17.23 -5.18
C PRO A 60 -9.36 -16.34 -5.35
N ASP A 61 -10.31 -16.41 -4.42
CA ASP A 61 -11.53 -15.61 -4.47
C ASP A 61 -11.26 -14.15 -4.12
N ALA A 62 -10.42 -13.89 -3.11
CA ALA A 62 -9.96 -12.55 -2.74
C ALA A 62 -9.32 -11.82 -3.94
N LEU A 63 -8.47 -12.51 -4.71
CA LEU A 63 -7.83 -11.94 -5.89
C LEU A 63 -8.82 -11.65 -7.02
N ARG A 64 -9.85 -12.49 -7.20
CA ARG A 64 -10.92 -12.27 -8.18
C ARG A 64 -11.77 -11.06 -7.82
N GLU A 65 -12.13 -10.91 -6.56
CA GLU A 65 -12.89 -9.75 -6.07
C GLU A 65 -12.08 -8.45 -6.21
N MET A 66 -10.78 -8.49 -5.89
CA MET A 66 -9.86 -7.36 -6.05
C MET A 66 -9.75 -6.93 -7.53
N HIS A 67 -9.53 -7.87 -8.45
CA HIS A 67 -9.45 -7.57 -9.89
C HIS A 67 -10.74 -6.99 -10.45
N ALA A 68 -11.88 -7.40 -9.89
CA ALA A 68 -13.18 -6.87 -10.29
C ALA A 68 -13.52 -5.52 -9.65
N GLY A 69 -12.62 -4.91 -8.87
CA GLY A 69 -12.85 -3.64 -8.19
C GLY A 69 -13.92 -3.70 -7.10
N ARG A 70 -14.22 -4.90 -6.58
CA ARG A 70 -15.29 -5.12 -5.58
C ARG A 70 -14.80 -5.02 -4.13
N VAL A 71 -13.51 -4.74 -3.93
CA VAL A 71 -12.91 -4.68 -2.60
C VAL A 71 -12.50 -3.23 -2.28
N PRO A 72 -13.16 -2.57 -1.32
CA PRO A 72 -12.75 -1.25 -0.88
C PRO A 72 -11.50 -1.33 -0.01
N GLY A 73 -10.49 -0.52 -0.34
CA GLY A 73 -9.32 -0.30 0.51
C GLY A 73 -8.39 -1.51 0.65
N LYS A 74 -7.74 -1.61 1.81
CA LYS A 74 -6.69 -2.60 2.06
C LYS A 74 -7.28 -3.95 2.44
N SER A 75 -7.00 -4.97 1.63
CA SER A 75 -7.24 -6.38 1.99
C SER A 75 -6.04 -7.03 2.65
N VAL A 76 -6.30 -7.95 3.58
CA VAL A 76 -5.29 -8.77 4.26
C VAL A 76 -5.66 -10.25 4.13
N VAL A 77 -4.67 -11.09 3.80
CA VAL A 77 -4.80 -12.55 3.88
C VAL A 77 -4.05 -13.03 5.11
N ALA A 78 -4.75 -13.71 6.00
CA ALA A 78 -4.17 -14.27 7.21
C ALA A 78 -3.74 -15.72 6.97
N PHE A 79 -2.44 -15.97 7.12
CA PHE A 79 -1.91 -17.33 7.25
C PHE A 79 -2.07 -17.71 8.73
N ASN A 80 -3.20 -18.30 9.09
CA ASN A 80 -3.34 -18.86 10.43
C ASN A 80 -2.39 -20.07 10.50
N ALA A 81 -1.20 -19.88 11.07
CA ALA A 81 -0.48 -21.02 11.64
C ALA A 81 -1.32 -21.48 12.85
N PRO A 82 -1.61 -22.78 13.02
CA PRO A 82 -2.10 -23.23 14.32
C PRO A 82 -1.07 -22.77 15.35
N MET A 83 -1.53 -21.97 16.33
CA MET A 83 -0.74 -21.72 17.53
C MET A 83 -0.53 -23.08 18.20
N SER A 84 0.69 -23.59 18.13
CA SER A 84 1.19 -24.66 19.00
C SER A 84 1.46 -24.09 20.39
#